data_AF-A0A0R2UXP3-F1
#
_entry.id   AF-A0A0R2UXP3-F1
#
_cell.length_a   1.000
_cell.length_b   1.000
_cell.length_c   1.000
_cell.angle_alpha   90.00
_cell.angle_beta   90.00
_cell.angle_gamma   90.00
#
_symmetry.space_group_name_H-M   'P 1'
#
loop_
_entity.id
_entity.type
_entity.pdbx_description
1 polymer ?
#
loop_
_entity_poly.entity_id
_entity_poly.type
_entity_poly.pdbx_seq_one_letter_code
_entity_poly.pdbx_strand_id
1 'polypeptide(L)'
;MWAHINDRCPIISITNAQNKHFWADHELEQANQQDDDHDLVTLKKEMKAELFEIVANQTGKIFRPDVLTIVWARRFASYKRADLVLRDKERFLKMVNNTKYPVQIIWAGKPYPMDYGSVNTFNEIITFNRGRANCATLVGYEIMLSRQLKRGSDVWLNTPRRPHEASGTSGMTAAMNGSVNVSINDGWIPEFARHGENAFVTPTADHTTMDIESIDNFDHENIMSVLENEVIPAYYDNPSKWVEIMKNSMRDVVPYFDSNRMADEYYQKLYNSEYDASKRIMVQPAAKEVGAS
;
A
#
# COMPACT_ATOMS: atom_id res chain seq x y z
N MET A 1 -18.21 0.67 17.67
CA MET A 1 -18.37 2.13 17.88
C MET A 1 -19.80 2.50 18.31
N TRP A 2 -20.85 2.10 17.60
CA TRP A 2 -22.24 2.52 17.89
C TRP A 2 -23.11 1.45 18.57
N ALA A 3 -22.49 0.39 19.09
CA ALA A 3 -23.17 -0.79 19.63
C ALA A 3 -24.15 -0.46 20.77
N HIS A 4 -23.88 0.61 21.51
CA HIS A 4 -24.64 1.08 22.66
C HIS A 4 -25.85 1.97 22.31
N ILE A 5 -25.98 2.41 21.06
CA ILE A 5 -27.14 3.19 20.62
C ILE A 5 -28.24 2.22 20.21
N ASN A 6 -29.35 2.24 20.96
CA ASN A 6 -30.60 1.57 20.61
C ASN A 6 -31.17 2.21 19.34
N ASP A 7 -31.82 1.40 18.50
CA ASP A 7 -32.58 1.89 17.34
C ASP A 7 -31.74 2.54 16.22
N ARG A 8 -30.44 2.23 16.17
CA ARG A 8 -29.54 2.73 15.11
C ARG A 8 -29.87 2.13 13.75
N CYS A 9 -29.68 2.92 12.70
CA CYS A 9 -29.67 2.41 11.33
C CYS A 9 -28.58 1.32 11.19
N PRO A 10 -28.81 0.26 10.38
CA PRO A 10 -27.79 -0.72 10.06
C PRO A 10 -26.54 -0.04 9.51
N ILE A 11 -25.38 -0.41 10.06
CA ILE A 11 -24.09 0.04 9.54
C ILE A 11 -23.61 -1.02 8.56
N ILE A 12 -23.47 -0.63 7.30
CA ILE A 12 -22.95 -1.46 6.22
C ILE A 12 -21.53 -1.01 5.83
N SER A 13 -20.79 -1.89 5.16
CA SER A 13 -19.51 -1.57 4.55
C SER A 13 -19.61 -1.66 3.02
N ILE A 14 -18.87 -0.78 2.35
CA ILE A 14 -18.61 -0.84 0.91
C ILE A 14 -17.11 -0.65 0.77
N THR A 15 -16.43 -1.67 0.24
CA THR A 15 -14.96 -1.67 0.13
C THR A 15 -14.52 -0.63 -0.90
N ASN A 16 -13.52 0.19 -0.54
CA ASN A 16 -12.97 1.17 -1.46
C ASN A 16 -12.39 0.50 -2.73
N ALA A 17 -12.33 1.28 -3.81
CA ALA A 17 -11.85 0.82 -5.10
C ALA A 17 -11.12 1.94 -5.85
N GLN A 18 -10.59 1.61 -7.03
CA GLN A 18 -9.92 2.54 -7.92
C GLN A 18 -10.37 2.32 -9.36
N ASN A 19 -10.29 3.38 -10.17
CA ASN A 19 -10.65 3.31 -11.58
C ASN A 19 -9.52 2.62 -12.36
N LYS A 20 -9.74 1.37 -12.78
CA LYS A 20 -8.76 0.62 -13.55
C LYS A 20 -8.37 1.33 -14.84
N HIS A 21 -9.35 1.88 -15.57
CA HIS A 21 -9.11 2.54 -16.86
C HIS A 21 -8.11 3.70 -16.76
N PHE A 22 -8.12 4.44 -15.65
CA PHE A 22 -7.18 5.53 -15.41
C PHE A 22 -5.80 5.03 -14.94
N TRP A 23 -5.77 4.02 -14.07
CA TRP A 23 -4.56 3.63 -13.35
C TRP A 23 -3.76 2.51 -14.01
N ALA A 24 -4.40 1.56 -14.67
CA ALA A 24 -3.74 0.43 -15.28
C ALA A 24 -3.01 0.84 -16.56
N ASP A 25 -1.87 0.21 -16.82
CA ASP A 25 -1.19 0.32 -18.09
C ASP A 25 -1.76 -0.70 -19.08
N HIS A 26 -2.19 -0.23 -20.25
CA HIS A 26 -2.91 -1.07 -21.21
C HIS A 26 -2.04 -2.13 -21.87
N GLU A 27 -0.76 -1.81 -22.14
CA GLU A 27 0.15 -2.76 -22.80
C GLU A 27 0.55 -3.86 -21.81
N LEU A 28 0.85 -3.48 -20.56
CA LEU A 28 1.14 -4.44 -19.50
C LEU A 28 -0.07 -5.35 -19.21
N GLU A 29 -1.28 -4.79 -19.21
CA GLU A 29 -2.50 -5.56 -19.05
C GLU A 29 -2.67 -6.58 -20.19
N GLN A 30 -2.47 -6.15 -21.44
CA GLN A 30 -2.57 -7.04 -22.61
C GLN A 30 -1.55 -8.18 -22.53
N ALA A 31 -0.30 -7.89 -22.17
CA ALA A 31 0.73 -8.91 -21.98
C ALA A 31 0.31 -9.92 -20.89
N ASN A 32 -0.25 -9.46 -19.77
CA ASN A 32 -0.75 -10.36 -18.72
C ASN A 32 -1.94 -11.24 -19.18
N GLN A 33 -2.84 -10.70 -20.01
CA GLN A 33 -3.98 -11.44 -20.57
C GLN A 33 -3.54 -12.50 -21.58
N GLN A 34 -2.44 -12.24 -22.31
CA GLN A 34 -1.85 -13.16 -23.28
C GLN A 34 -0.87 -14.16 -22.62
N ASP A 35 -0.62 -14.02 -21.32
CA ASP A 35 0.37 -14.79 -20.56
C ASP A 35 1.80 -14.65 -21.13
N ASP A 36 2.12 -13.47 -21.69
CA ASP A 36 3.42 -13.16 -22.27
C ASP A 36 4.40 -12.64 -21.20
N ASP A 37 5.14 -13.58 -20.60
CA ASP A 37 6.14 -13.29 -19.58
C ASP A 37 7.29 -12.42 -20.10
N HIS A 38 7.64 -12.51 -21.38
CA HIS A 38 8.73 -11.74 -21.97
C HIS A 38 8.36 -10.26 -22.07
N ASP A 39 7.18 -9.98 -22.63
CA ASP A 39 6.68 -8.62 -22.79
C ASP A 39 6.40 -7.98 -21.42
N LEU A 40 5.86 -8.73 -20.46
CA LEU A 40 5.68 -8.25 -19.08
C LEU A 40 6.99 -7.75 -18.47
N VAL A 41 8.07 -8.54 -18.57
CA VAL A 41 9.37 -8.17 -18.00
C VAL A 41 9.99 -6.99 -18.76
N THR A 42 9.83 -6.93 -20.08
CA THR A 42 10.35 -5.84 -20.92
C THR A 42 9.65 -4.52 -20.61
N LEU A 43 8.31 -4.50 -20.62
CA LEU A 43 7.50 -3.33 -20.29
C LEU A 43 7.77 -2.83 -18.87
N LYS A 44 7.93 -3.73 -17.89
CA LYS A 44 8.30 -3.33 -16.52
C LYS A 44 9.66 -2.63 -16.45
N LYS A 45 10.65 -3.07 -17.24
CA LYS A 45 11.97 -2.41 -17.30
C LYS A 45 11.87 -1.02 -17.94
N GLU A 46 11.06 -0.86 -18.98
CA GLU A 46 10.82 0.44 -19.63
C GLU A 46 10.13 1.42 -18.68
N MET A 47 9.08 0.98 -17.98
CA MET A 47 8.41 1.78 -16.94
C MET A 47 9.35 2.19 -15.80
N LYS A 48 10.27 1.30 -15.42
CA LYS A 48 11.33 1.61 -14.44
C LYS A 48 12.28 2.67 -14.97
N ALA A 49 12.71 2.58 -16.23
CA ALA A 49 13.57 3.57 -16.85
C ALA A 49 12.92 4.96 -16.84
N GLU A 50 11.64 5.07 -17.21
CA GLU A 50 10.88 6.35 -17.14
C GLU A 50 10.86 6.93 -15.72
N LEU A 51 10.58 6.10 -14.70
CA LEU A 51 10.60 6.53 -13.31
C LEU A 51 12.01 6.98 -12.88
N PHE A 52 13.05 6.30 -13.35
CA PHE A 52 14.42 6.57 -12.94
C PHE A 52 15.00 7.83 -13.57
N GLU A 53 14.46 8.31 -14.69
CA GLU A 53 14.73 9.66 -15.17
C GLU A 53 14.27 10.71 -14.14
N ILE A 54 13.10 10.53 -13.53
CA ILE A 54 12.62 11.42 -12.46
C ILE A 54 13.53 11.34 -11.23
N VAL A 55 13.97 10.12 -10.86
CA VAL A 55 14.91 9.91 -9.76
C VAL A 55 16.22 10.65 -10.02
N ALA A 56 16.80 10.50 -11.22
CA ALA A 56 18.02 11.17 -11.62
C ALA A 56 17.86 12.69 -11.61
N ASN A 57 16.77 13.21 -12.18
CA ASN A 57 16.49 14.65 -12.24
C ASN A 57 16.31 15.29 -10.86
N GLN A 58 15.66 14.61 -9.91
CA GLN A 58 15.43 15.17 -8.57
C GLN A 58 16.61 14.97 -7.61
N THR A 59 17.38 13.88 -7.77
CA THR A 59 18.32 13.44 -6.73
C THR A 59 19.77 13.26 -7.21
N GLY A 60 20.02 13.31 -8.52
CA GLY A 60 21.33 13.01 -9.11
C GLY A 60 21.73 11.54 -9.05
N LYS A 61 20.82 10.63 -8.65
CA LYS A 61 21.09 9.19 -8.48
C LYS A 61 20.71 8.43 -9.74
N ILE A 62 21.58 7.52 -10.15
CA ILE A 62 21.39 6.68 -11.34
C ILE A 62 20.95 5.29 -10.90
N PHE A 63 19.63 5.06 -10.96
CA PHE A 63 19.04 3.75 -10.70
C PHE A 63 19.08 2.90 -11.97
N ARG A 64 19.12 1.57 -11.81
CA ARG A 64 19.14 0.63 -12.94
C ARG A 64 17.84 -0.17 -13.05
N PRO A 65 17.24 -0.30 -14.25
CA PRO A 65 15.99 -1.05 -14.48
C PRO A 65 16.04 -2.55 -14.14
N ASP A 66 17.21 -3.17 -14.11
CA ASP A 66 17.41 -4.59 -13.76
C ASP A 66 17.34 -4.85 -12.24
N VAL A 67 17.44 -3.82 -11.41
CA VAL A 67 17.54 -3.93 -9.95
C VAL A 67 16.16 -3.86 -9.29
N LEU A 68 15.85 -4.78 -8.38
CA LEU A 68 14.63 -4.79 -7.57
C LEU A 68 14.40 -3.41 -6.95
N THR A 69 13.25 -2.81 -7.24
CA THR A 69 12.89 -1.46 -6.80
C THR A 69 11.68 -1.48 -5.89
N ILE A 70 11.93 -1.15 -4.63
CA ILE A 70 10.93 -1.02 -3.58
C ILE A 70 10.45 0.43 -3.53
N VAL A 71 9.14 0.63 -3.52
CA VAL A 71 8.56 1.97 -3.39
C VAL A 71 7.68 2.03 -2.16
N TRP A 72 7.98 2.98 -1.28
CA TRP A 72 7.06 3.45 -0.26
C TRP A 72 6.54 4.82 -0.70
N ALA A 73 5.25 4.92 -1.05
CA ALA A 73 4.68 6.21 -1.40
C ALA A 73 3.25 6.42 -0.91
N ARG A 74 3.04 7.49 -0.14
CA ARG A 74 1.78 7.89 0.49
C ARG A 74 1.97 9.21 1.26
N ARG A 75 0.88 9.77 1.80
CA ARG A 75 1.00 10.86 2.79
C ARG A 75 1.89 10.40 3.95
N PHE A 76 2.75 11.28 4.44
CA PHE A 76 3.48 11.02 5.68
C PHE A 76 2.53 11.25 6.86
N ALA A 77 2.37 10.21 7.67
CA ALA A 77 1.57 10.20 8.89
C ALA A 77 2.23 9.19 9.85
N SER A 78 2.22 9.47 11.15
CA SER A 78 2.90 8.64 12.16
C SER A 78 2.49 7.17 12.12
N TYR A 79 1.21 6.87 11.90
CA TYR A 79 0.73 5.50 11.81
C TYR A 79 1.16 4.78 10.52
N LYS A 80 1.59 5.48 9.46
CA LYS A 80 2.00 4.85 8.19
C LYS A 80 3.47 4.39 8.21
N ARG A 81 4.25 4.81 9.21
CA ARG A 81 5.61 4.35 9.54
C ARG A 81 6.53 4.21 8.32
N ALA A 82 6.79 5.33 7.65
CA ALA A 82 7.66 5.41 6.46
C ALA A 82 9.11 4.95 6.73
N ASP A 83 9.51 5.11 7.98
CA ASP A 83 10.80 4.81 8.59
C ASP A 83 10.86 3.44 9.24
N LEU A 84 9.80 2.61 9.17
CA LEU A 84 9.78 1.29 9.81
C LEU A 84 10.99 0.43 9.40
N VAL A 85 11.33 0.40 8.11
CA VAL A 85 12.49 -0.34 7.59
C VAL A 85 13.84 0.24 8.04
N LEU A 86 13.87 1.47 8.56
CA LEU A 86 15.06 2.17 9.01
C LEU A 86 15.29 2.07 10.54
N ARG A 87 14.46 1.29 11.27
CA ARG A 87 14.64 1.09 12.72
C ARG A 87 15.98 0.45 13.03
N ASP A 88 16.32 -0.66 12.36
CA ASP A 88 17.69 -1.18 12.29
C ASP A 88 18.39 -0.69 11.01
N LYS A 89 19.12 0.42 11.14
CA LYS A 89 19.86 1.02 10.04
C LYS A 89 20.99 0.12 9.54
N GLU A 90 21.60 -0.69 10.41
CA GLU A 90 22.72 -1.55 10.02
C GLU A 90 22.21 -2.68 9.13
N ARG A 91 21.12 -3.35 9.55
CA ARG A 91 20.45 -4.39 8.75
C ARG A 91 19.93 -3.84 7.43
N PHE A 92 19.26 -2.69 7.46
CA PHE A 92 18.81 -2.01 6.24
C PHE A 92 19.98 -1.73 5.28
N LEU A 93 21.10 -1.20 5.79
CA LEU A 93 22.29 -0.92 4.97
C LEU A 93 22.92 -2.17 4.39
N LYS A 94 22.92 -3.30 5.11
CA LYS A 94 23.35 -4.59 4.57
C LYS A 94 22.48 -5.02 3.39
N MET A 95 21.17 -4.85 3.48
CA MET A 95 20.22 -5.17 2.41
C MET A 95 20.47 -4.30 1.16
N VAL A 96 20.50 -2.97 1.28
CA VAL A 96 20.60 -2.08 0.10
C VAL A 96 21.99 -2.00 -0.53
N ASN A 97 23.05 -2.41 0.21
CA ASN A 97 24.41 -2.46 -0.32
C ASN A 97 24.83 -3.88 -0.76
N ASN A 98 23.92 -4.84 -0.75
CA ASN A 98 24.20 -6.19 -1.21
C ASN A 98 24.51 -6.17 -2.73
N THR A 99 25.69 -6.66 -3.13
CA THR A 99 26.10 -6.70 -4.53
C THR A 99 25.61 -7.92 -5.29
N LYS A 100 25.27 -9.01 -4.59
CA LYS A 100 24.68 -10.22 -5.17
C LYS A 100 23.20 -10.02 -5.45
N TYR A 101 22.48 -9.41 -4.51
CA TYR A 101 21.06 -9.11 -4.59
C TYR A 101 20.83 -7.61 -4.40
N PRO A 102 21.13 -6.79 -5.42
CA PRO A 102 21.03 -5.33 -5.28
C PRO A 102 19.59 -4.90 -5.01
N VAL A 103 19.39 -3.85 -4.21
CA VAL A 103 18.05 -3.33 -3.92
C VAL A 103 18.08 -1.82 -4.02
N GLN A 104 17.09 -1.28 -4.72
CA GLN A 104 16.80 0.15 -4.80
C GLN A 104 15.54 0.46 -4.02
N ILE A 105 15.52 1.58 -3.30
CA ILE A 105 14.32 2.02 -2.59
C ILE A 105 14.01 3.50 -2.84
N ILE A 106 12.72 3.79 -3.03
CA ILE A 106 12.20 5.12 -3.27
C ILE A 106 11.15 5.43 -2.20
N TRP A 107 11.32 6.55 -1.51
CA TRP A 107 10.27 7.18 -0.72
C TRP A 107 9.67 8.34 -1.49
N ALA A 108 8.35 8.46 -1.49
CA ALA A 108 7.68 9.64 -2.02
C ALA A 108 6.41 9.98 -1.22
N GLY A 109 6.12 11.26 -1.07
CA GLY A 109 4.95 11.67 -0.32
C GLY A 109 5.06 13.10 0.16
N LYS A 110 4.03 13.53 0.89
CA LYS A 110 3.97 14.86 1.49
C LYS A 110 3.55 14.72 2.96
N PRO A 111 4.32 15.26 3.92
CA PRO A 111 3.83 15.46 5.28
C PRO A 111 2.82 16.60 5.31
N TYR A 112 1.87 16.53 6.24
CA TYR A 112 1.00 17.67 6.53
C TYR A 112 1.83 18.76 7.24
N PRO A 113 1.75 20.05 6.83
CA PRO A 113 2.63 21.09 7.35
C PRO A 113 2.64 21.26 8.88
N MET A 114 1.52 20.96 9.55
CA MET A 114 1.40 21.07 11.02
C MET A 114 1.65 19.75 11.75
N ASP A 115 1.91 18.65 11.04
CA ASP A 115 2.34 17.39 11.63
C ASP A 115 3.88 17.37 11.70
N TYR A 116 4.43 18.05 12.71
CA TYR A 116 5.87 18.18 12.89
C TYR A 116 6.58 16.83 13.02
N GLY A 117 5.92 15.81 13.56
CA GLY A 117 6.47 14.46 13.65
C GLY A 117 6.68 13.85 12.26
N SER A 118 5.64 13.87 11.42
CA SER A 118 5.74 13.40 10.03
C SER A 118 6.71 14.22 9.18
N VAL A 119 6.79 15.54 9.41
CA VAL A 119 7.80 16.41 8.77
C VAL A 119 9.21 16.00 9.19
N ASN A 120 9.43 15.71 10.48
CA ASN A 120 10.72 15.26 10.97
C ASN A 120 11.12 13.90 10.37
N THR A 121 10.22 12.91 10.37
CA THR A 121 10.45 11.60 9.73
C THR A 121 10.82 11.77 8.25
N PHE A 122 10.12 12.64 7.52
CA PHE A 122 10.45 12.93 6.12
C PHE A 122 11.87 13.51 5.96
N ASN A 123 12.24 14.48 6.79
CA ASN A 123 13.58 15.09 6.78
C ASN A 123 14.69 14.11 7.17
N GLU A 124 14.43 13.22 8.11
CA GLU A 124 15.35 12.16 8.53
C GLU A 124 15.59 11.16 7.39
N ILE A 125 14.54 10.75 6.67
CA ILE A 125 14.67 9.87 5.50
C ILE A 125 15.46 10.56 4.39
N ILE A 126 15.19 11.84 4.09
CA ILE A 126 16.00 12.61 3.13
C ILE A 126 17.46 12.64 3.55
N THR A 127 17.73 12.95 4.81
CA THR A 127 19.09 13.05 5.35
C THR A 127 19.79 11.69 5.30
N PHE A 128 19.09 10.63 5.69
CA PHE A 128 19.58 9.26 5.58
C PHE A 128 19.89 8.90 4.13
N ASN A 129 19.07 9.30 3.16
CA ASN A 129 19.31 8.99 1.75
C ASN A 129 20.49 9.77 1.11
N ARG A 130 21.09 10.75 1.80
CA ARG A 130 22.28 11.46 1.29
C ARG A 130 23.47 10.51 1.21
N GLY A 131 24.21 10.60 0.09
CA GLY A 131 25.40 9.77 -0.16
C GLY A 131 25.13 8.30 -0.44
N ARG A 132 23.87 7.86 -0.53
CA ARG A 132 23.48 6.47 -0.81
C ARG A 132 22.95 6.36 -2.24
N ALA A 133 23.63 5.61 -3.09
CA ALA A 133 23.30 5.50 -4.51
C ALA A 133 21.95 4.81 -4.75
N ASN A 134 21.57 3.87 -3.89
CA ASN A 134 20.39 3.01 -4.06
C ASN A 134 19.13 3.48 -3.30
N CYS A 135 19.16 4.67 -2.71
CA CYS A 135 18.06 5.17 -1.87
C CYS A 135 17.66 6.57 -2.32
N ALA A 136 16.40 6.80 -2.71
CA ALA A 136 15.92 8.09 -3.19
C ALA A 136 14.70 8.58 -2.40
N THR A 137 14.60 9.89 -2.20
CA THR A 137 13.37 10.53 -1.74
C THR A 137 12.91 11.50 -2.81
N LEU A 138 11.67 11.34 -3.28
CA LEU A 138 11.07 12.22 -4.30
C LEU A 138 10.06 13.16 -3.66
N VAL A 139 10.07 14.40 -4.13
CA VAL A 139 9.12 15.47 -3.75
C VAL A 139 8.08 15.68 -4.84
N GLY A 140 7.04 16.45 -4.53
CA GLY A 140 5.98 16.76 -5.50
C GLY A 140 5.06 15.56 -5.77
N TYR A 141 4.86 14.69 -4.78
CA TYR A 141 3.93 13.55 -4.87
C TYR A 141 2.50 14.01 -5.13
N GLU A 142 2.13 13.96 -6.41
CA GLU A 142 0.84 14.26 -6.99
C GLU A 142 0.49 13.15 -8.00
N ILE A 143 -0.64 13.27 -8.68
CA ILE A 143 -1.18 12.20 -9.54
C ILE A 143 -0.17 11.70 -10.60
N MET A 144 0.61 12.59 -11.21
CA MET A 144 1.61 12.24 -12.23
C MET A 144 2.77 11.42 -11.65
N LEU A 145 3.38 11.90 -10.56
CA LEU A 145 4.46 11.16 -9.89
C LEU A 145 3.92 9.84 -9.31
N SER A 146 2.70 9.84 -8.79
CA SER A 146 2.03 8.64 -8.29
C SER A 146 1.86 7.58 -9.38
N ARG A 147 1.46 7.98 -10.60
CA ARG A 147 1.35 7.08 -11.76
C ARG A 147 2.70 6.47 -12.12
N GLN A 148 3.74 7.30 -12.19
CA GLN A 148 5.10 6.81 -12.52
C GLN A 148 5.66 5.88 -11.45
N LEU A 149 5.44 6.18 -10.17
CA LEU A 149 5.87 5.32 -9.07
C LEU A 149 5.22 3.94 -9.10
N LYS A 150 3.93 3.85 -9.45
CA LYS A 150 3.20 2.57 -9.53
C LYS A 150 3.63 1.74 -10.73
N ARG A 151 3.89 2.39 -11.87
CA ARG A 151 4.41 1.75 -13.08
C ARG A 151 5.85 1.25 -12.88
N GLY A 152 6.70 2.04 -12.24
CA GLY A 152 8.12 1.71 -12.03
C GLY A 152 8.45 0.95 -10.74
N SER A 153 7.47 0.57 -9.90
CA SER A 153 7.74 -0.24 -8.72
C SER A 153 7.68 -1.73 -9.03
N ASP A 154 8.63 -2.50 -8.49
CA ASP A 154 8.50 -3.96 -8.41
C ASP A 154 7.72 -4.31 -7.13
N VAL A 155 8.11 -3.70 -6.01
CA VAL A 155 7.44 -3.85 -4.71
C VAL A 155 6.78 -2.55 -4.29
N TRP A 156 5.51 -2.64 -3.90
CA TRP A 156 4.79 -1.57 -3.21
C TRP A 156 4.75 -1.84 -1.71
N LEU A 157 5.54 -1.08 -0.94
CA LEU A 157 5.72 -1.29 0.49
C LEU A 157 4.67 -0.54 1.31
N ASN A 158 3.99 -1.29 2.19
CA ASN A 158 2.95 -0.81 3.08
C ASN A 158 3.31 -1.16 4.54
N THR A 159 3.54 -0.15 5.37
CA THR A 159 3.92 -0.34 6.78
C THR A 159 2.96 0.29 7.80
N PRO A 160 1.62 0.25 7.58
CA PRO A 160 0.69 0.88 8.52
C PRO A 160 0.70 0.18 9.87
N ARG A 161 0.51 0.93 10.95
CA ARG A 161 0.23 0.39 12.28
C ARG A 161 -1.23 -0.06 12.30
N ARG A 162 -1.45 -1.33 12.58
CA ARG A 162 -2.80 -1.88 12.72
C ARG A 162 -3.47 -1.35 14.00
N PRO A 163 -4.79 -1.08 14.00
CA PRO A 163 -5.74 -1.11 12.88
C PRO A 163 -6.01 0.30 12.30
N HIS A 164 -4.97 1.10 12.07
CA HIS A 164 -5.12 2.51 11.68
C HIS A 164 -5.24 2.73 10.16
N GLU A 165 -5.00 1.71 9.33
CA GLU A 165 -5.34 1.77 7.91
C GLU A 165 -6.76 1.23 7.70
N ALA A 166 -7.70 2.11 7.37
CA ALA A 166 -9.07 1.68 7.11
C ALA A 166 -9.19 0.84 5.82
N SER A 167 -8.39 1.14 4.80
CA SER A 167 -8.35 0.40 3.53
C SER A 167 -7.00 0.62 2.86
N GLY A 168 -6.85 1.72 2.09
CA GLY A 168 -5.61 2.08 1.41
C GLY A 168 -5.63 1.71 -0.06
N THR A 169 -5.92 2.67 -0.94
CA THR A 169 -6.17 2.39 -2.36
C THR A 169 -4.93 2.44 -3.26
N SER A 170 -3.80 2.95 -2.76
CA SER A 170 -2.58 3.04 -3.56
C SER A 170 -2.01 1.67 -3.92
N GLY A 171 -2.08 0.71 -2.99
CA GLY A 171 -1.67 -0.68 -3.22
C GLY A 171 -2.50 -1.36 -4.32
N MET A 172 -3.80 -1.07 -4.41
CA MET A 172 -4.68 -1.56 -5.48
C MET A 172 -4.17 -1.10 -6.86
N THR A 173 -3.87 0.19 -6.99
CA THR A 173 -3.38 0.77 -8.25
C THR A 173 -1.94 0.37 -8.57
N ALA A 174 -1.12 0.06 -7.57
CA ALA A 174 0.21 -0.49 -7.79
C ALA A 174 0.12 -1.94 -8.31
N ALA A 175 -0.79 -2.76 -7.75
CA ALA A 175 -1.07 -4.11 -8.24
C ALA A 175 -1.59 -4.12 -9.69
N MET A 176 -2.42 -3.15 -10.08
CA MET A 176 -2.86 -2.98 -11.48
C MET A 176 -1.69 -2.75 -12.47
N ASN A 177 -0.52 -2.31 -11.98
CA ASN A 177 0.68 -2.03 -12.78
C ASN A 177 1.82 -3.06 -12.52
N GLY A 178 1.46 -4.27 -12.09
CA GLY A 178 2.41 -5.35 -11.87
C GLY A 178 3.33 -5.15 -10.66
N SER A 179 3.00 -4.25 -9.74
CA SER A 179 3.74 -4.16 -8.48
C SER A 179 3.18 -5.16 -7.46
N VAL A 180 4.07 -5.91 -6.81
CA VAL A 180 3.72 -6.86 -5.75
C VAL A 180 3.65 -6.11 -4.43
N ASN A 181 2.54 -6.25 -3.70
CA ASN A 181 2.39 -5.61 -2.40
C ASN A 181 3.18 -6.40 -1.34
N VAL A 182 4.00 -5.68 -0.56
CA VAL A 182 4.60 -6.19 0.68
C VAL A 182 4.01 -5.37 1.82
N SER A 183 3.25 -6.01 2.70
CA SER A 183 2.42 -5.28 3.65
C SER A 183 2.27 -5.91 5.02
N ILE A 184 2.10 -5.06 6.01
CA ILE A 184 1.44 -5.43 7.26
C ILE A 184 -0.04 -5.69 6.97
N ASN A 185 -0.61 -6.70 7.62
CA ASN A 185 -1.95 -7.21 7.35
C ASN A 185 -3.06 -6.30 7.94
N ASP A 186 -3.24 -5.11 7.35
CA ASP A 186 -4.23 -4.09 7.74
C ASP A 186 -4.91 -3.46 6.51
N GLY A 187 -6.08 -2.84 6.71
CA GLY A 187 -6.85 -2.20 5.65
C GLY A 187 -7.39 -3.17 4.60
N TRP A 188 -7.08 -2.92 3.32
CA TRP A 188 -7.57 -3.73 2.18
C TRP A 188 -6.81 -5.05 1.99
N ILE A 189 -5.63 -5.17 2.60
CA ILE A 189 -4.71 -6.29 2.40
C ILE A 189 -5.33 -7.62 2.83
N PRO A 190 -6.03 -7.75 3.98
CA PRO A 190 -6.76 -8.96 4.33
C PRO A 190 -7.81 -9.42 3.31
N GLU A 191 -8.36 -8.50 2.50
CA GLU A 191 -9.37 -8.81 1.47
C GLU A 191 -8.74 -9.30 0.16
N PHE A 192 -7.44 -9.04 -0.05
CA PHE A 192 -6.75 -9.26 -1.33
C PHE A 192 -5.63 -10.31 -1.25
N ALA A 193 -4.82 -10.25 -0.20
CA ALA A 193 -3.51 -10.88 -0.19
C ALA A 193 -3.58 -12.37 0.12
N ARG A 194 -2.93 -13.15 -0.74
CA ARG A 194 -2.54 -14.54 -0.51
C ARG A 194 -1.02 -14.59 -0.55
N HIS A 195 -0.43 -14.83 0.62
CA HIS A 195 1.00 -14.76 0.86
C HIS A 195 1.78 -15.68 -0.10
N GLY A 196 2.74 -15.13 -0.85
CA GLY A 196 3.56 -15.87 -1.81
C GLY A 196 2.86 -16.22 -3.13
N GLU A 197 1.56 -15.90 -3.26
CA GLU A 197 0.79 -16.14 -4.49
C GLU A 197 0.54 -14.86 -5.29
N ASN A 198 0.12 -13.77 -4.64
CA ASN A 198 -0.17 -12.48 -5.29
C ASN A 198 0.38 -11.26 -4.51
N ALA A 199 0.84 -11.46 -3.28
CA ALA A 199 1.39 -10.46 -2.39
C ALA A 199 2.24 -11.14 -1.30
N PHE A 200 3.00 -10.36 -0.54
CA PHE A 200 3.64 -10.81 0.68
C PHE A 200 3.08 -10.05 1.88
N VAL A 201 2.71 -10.76 2.92
CA VAL A 201 2.11 -10.17 4.12
C VAL A 201 2.80 -10.69 5.36
N THR A 202 2.98 -9.82 6.34
CA THR A 202 3.56 -10.21 7.62
C THR A 202 2.53 -10.89 8.51
N PRO A 203 2.98 -11.70 9.48
CA PRO A 203 2.17 -12.08 10.63
C PRO A 203 1.57 -10.85 11.33
N THR A 204 0.46 -11.04 12.04
CA THR A 204 -0.23 -9.98 12.77
C THR A 204 0.25 -9.94 14.22
N ALA A 205 0.70 -8.78 14.69
CA ALA A 205 1.07 -8.57 16.09
C ALA A 205 -0.14 -8.72 17.04
N ASP A 206 0.11 -9.16 18.28
CA ASP A 206 -0.92 -9.22 19.32
C ASP A 206 -1.05 -7.87 20.05
N HIS A 207 -2.00 -7.06 19.59
CA HIS A 207 -2.29 -5.76 20.18
C HIS A 207 -2.97 -5.82 21.56
N THR A 208 -3.29 -7.01 22.08
CA THR A 208 -3.87 -7.16 23.42
C THR A 208 -2.83 -7.30 24.51
N THR A 209 -1.63 -7.79 24.16
CA THR A 209 -0.55 -8.09 25.11
C THR A 209 0.70 -7.24 24.89
N MET A 210 0.92 -6.74 23.67
CA MET A 210 2.13 -5.99 23.32
C MET A 210 1.91 -4.48 23.43
N ASP A 211 2.91 -3.77 23.93
CA ASP A 211 2.95 -2.31 23.84
C ASP A 211 3.32 -1.83 22.42
N ILE A 212 3.19 -0.53 22.17
CA ILE A 212 3.39 0.06 20.83
C ILE A 212 4.82 -0.18 20.32
N GLU A 213 5.82 -0.07 21.20
CA GLU A 213 7.23 -0.24 20.81
C GLU A 213 7.54 -1.69 20.47
N SER A 214 6.98 -2.64 21.22
CA SER A 214 7.07 -4.07 20.94
C SER A 214 6.38 -4.44 19.63
N ILE A 215 5.21 -3.85 19.34
CA ILE A 215 4.51 -4.03 18.06
C ILE A 215 5.34 -3.48 16.90
N ASP A 216 5.91 -2.29 17.04
CA ASP A 216 6.74 -1.69 16.00
C ASP A 216 8.02 -2.50 15.74
N ASN A 217 8.64 -3.05 16.78
CA ASN A 217 9.79 -3.95 16.64
C ASN A 217 9.38 -5.28 15.98
N PHE A 218 8.26 -5.87 16.39
CA PHE A 218 7.73 -7.08 15.75
C PHE A 218 7.44 -6.86 14.27
N ASP A 219 6.76 -5.77 13.92
CA ASP A 219 6.44 -5.44 12.53
C ASP A 219 7.70 -5.16 11.71
N HIS A 220 8.70 -4.48 12.29
CA HIS A 220 10.01 -4.28 11.65
C HIS A 220 10.70 -5.60 11.35
N GLU A 221 10.82 -6.49 12.34
CA GLU A 221 11.49 -7.77 12.18
C GLU A 221 10.82 -8.62 11.10
N ASN A 222 9.49 -8.67 11.09
CA ASN A 222 8.75 -9.44 10.09
C ASN A 222 8.82 -8.82 8.69
N ILE A 223 8.72 -7.49 8.56
CA ILE A 223 8.89 -6.83 7.25
C ILE A 223 10.28 -7.08 6.69
N MET A 224 11.33 -6.90 7.52
CA MET A 224 12.69 -7.14 7.07
C MET A 224 12.93 -8.61 6.74
N SER A 225 12.40 -9.54 7.54
CA SER A 225 12.48 -10.98 7.26
C SER A 225 11.82 -11.36 5.94
N VAL A 226 10.60 -10.88 5.69
CA VAL A 226 9.88 -11.12 4.41
C VAL A 226 10.67 -10.55 3.24
N LEU A 227 11.22 -9.33 3.37
CA LEU A 227 12.03 -8.73 2.32
C LEU A 227 13.29 -9.57 2.03
N GLU A 228 14.05 -9.93 3.06
CA GLU A 228 15.35 -10.59 2.95
C GLU A 228 15.25 -12.07 2.53
N ASN A 229 14.27 -12.80 3.09
CA ASN A 229 14.21 -14.26 2.96
C ASN A 229 13.22 -14.74 1.91
N GLU A 230 12.29 -13.88 1.46
CA GLU A 230 11.24 -14.27 0.52
C GLU A 230 11.22 -13.40 -0.73
N VAL A 231 11.06 -12.08 -0.57
CA VAL A 231 10.87 -11.16 -1.71
C VAL A 231 12.13 -11.05 -2.56
N ILE A 232 13.28 -10.75 -1.95
CA ILE A 232 14.56 -10.59 -2.66
C ILE A 232 14.97 -11.90 -3.35
N PRO A 233 14.97 -13.07 -2.67
CA PRO A 233 15.24 -14.35 -3.33
C PRO A 233 14.24 -14.70 -4.43
N ALA A 234 12.94 -14.45 -4.24
CA ALA A 234 11.95 -14.69 -5.29
C ALA A 234 12.24 -13.87 -6.56
N TYR A 235 12.61 -12.59 -6.41
CA TYR A 235 12.94 -11.73 -7.55
C TYR A 235 14.21 -12.19 -8.30
N TYR A 236 15.28 -12.53 -7.58
CA TYR A 236 16.58 -12.82 -8.20
C TYR A 236 16.83 -14.29 -8.52
N ASP A 237 16.52 -15.20 -7.59
CA ASP A 237 16.83 -16.62 -7.73
C ASP A 237 15.71 -17.37 -8.46
N ASN A 238 14.47 -16.88 -8.42
CA ASN A 238 13.31 -17.50 -9.07
C ASN A 238 12.48 -16.52 -9.94
N PRO A 239 13.05 -15.93 -11.01
CA PRO A 239 12.36 -14.90 -11.81
C PRO A 239 11.01 -15.36 -12.39
N SER A 240 10.87 -16.63 -12.77
CA SER A 240 9.60 -17.18 -13.25
C SER A 240 8.51 -17.16 -12.17
N LYS A 241 8.87 -17.49 -10.92
CA LYS A 241 7.95 -17.41 -9.79
C LYS A 241 7.58 -15.96 -9.48
N TRP A 242 8.54 -15.03 -9.57
CA TRP A 242 8.26 -13.60 -9.41
C TRP A 242 7.24 -13.10 -10.45
N VAL A 243 7.43 -13.47 -11.73
CA VAL A 243 6.49 -13.11 -12.79
C VAL A 243 5.11 -13.71 -12.54
N GLU A 244 5.02 -14.96 -12.07
CA GLU A 244 3.74 -15.58 -11.68
C GLU A 244 3.03 -14.78 -10.56
N ILE A 245 3.77 -14.38 -9.51
CA ILE A 245 3.21 -13.55 -8.42
C ILE A 245 2.72 -12.20 -8.94
N MET A 246 3.48 -11.57 -9.83
CA MET A 246 3.11 -10.32 -10.49
C MET A 246 1.82 -10.47 -11.31
N LYS A 247 1.72 -11.52 -12.13
CA LYS A 247 0.51 -11.83 -12.93
C LYS A 247 -0.71 -12.03 -12.02
N ASN A 248 -0.55 -12.79 -10.94
CA ASN A 248 -1.62 -13.01 -9.96
C ASN A 248 -2.03 -11.71 -9.25
N SER A 249 -1.08 -10.86 -8.86
CA SER A 249 -1.36 -9.53 -8.29
C SER A 249 -2.26 -8.70 -9.21
N MET A 250 -1.94 -8.67 -10.51
CA MET A 250 -2.73 -7.95 -11.52
C MET A 250 -4.11 -8.57 -11.78
N ARG A 251 -4.20 -9.90 -11.84
CA ARG A 251 -5.45 -10.63 -12.12
C ARG A 251 -6.43 -10.50 -10.95
N ASP A 252 -5.93 -10.61 -9.73
CA ASP A 252 -6.77 -10.68 -8.53
C ASP A 252 -7.29 -9.32 -8.06
N VAL A 253 -6.57 -8.23 -8.36
CA VAL A 253 -6.97 -6.91 -7.86
C VAL A 253 -8.22 -6.37 -8.57
N VAL A 254 -8.39 -6.65 -9.86
CA VAL A 254 -9.45 -6.01 -10.66
C VAL A 254 -10.87 -6.45 -10.28
N PRO A 255 -11.18 -7.76 -10.12
CA PRO A 255 -12.55 -8.19 -9.82
C PRO A 255 -13.11 -7.56 -8.55
N TYR A 256 -12.25 -7.34 -7.56
CA TYR A 256 -12.64 -6.86 -6.24
C TYR A 256 -12.43 -5.36 -6.06
N PHE A 257 -11.49 -4.71 -6.75
CA PHE A 257 -11.11 -3.32 -6.45
C PHE A 257 -11.27 -2.34 -7.61
N ASP A 258 -12.08 -2.69 -8.62
CA ASP A 258 -12.53 -1.74 -9.65
C ASP A 258 -13.67 -0.82 -9.17
N SER A 259 -13.62 0.46 -9.53
CA SER A 259 -14.61 1.45 -9.09
C SER A 259 -16.03 1.20 -9.61
N ASN A 260 -16.21 0.45 -10.71
CA ASN A 260 -17.55 0.11 -11.18
C ASN A 260 -18.26 -0.82 -10.19
N ARG A 261 -17.53 -1.80 -9.62
CA ARG A 261 -18.04 -2.67 -8.55
C ARG A 261 -18.46 -1.83 -7.34
N MET A 262 -17.59 -0.92 -6.89
CA MET A 262 -17.89 -0.04 -5.75
C MET A 262 -19.12 0.84 -6.00
N ALA A 263 -19.23 1.44 -7.19
CA ALA A 263 -20.37 2.28 -7.57
C ALA A 263 -21.69 1.50 -7.60
N ASP A 264 -21.68 0.29 -8.17
CA ASP A 264 -22.85 -0.60 -8.15
C ASP A 264 -23.23 -0.99 -6.72
N GLU A 265 -22.27 -1.33 -5.86
CA GLU A 265 -22.56 -1.61 -4.45
C GLU A 265 -23.17 -0.43 -3.69
N TYR A 266 -22.70 0.80 -3.94
CA TYR A 266 -23.34 2.00 -3.41
C TYR A 266 -24.79 2.11 -3.90
N TYR A 267 -25.02 1.89 -5.19
CA TYR A 267 -26.36 1.95 -5.74
C TYR A 267 -27.29 0.90 -5.11
N GLN A 268 -26.88 -0.37 -5.07
CA GLN A 268 -27.71 -1.45 -4.56
C GLN A 268 -27.91 -1.42 -3.05
N LYS A 269 -26.83 -1.19 -2.28
CA LYS A 269 -26.84 -1.34 -0.81
C LYS A 269 -27.27 -0.07 -0.08
N LEU A 270 -27.04 1.10 -0.66
CA LEU A 270 -27.30 2.39 -0.01
C LEU A 270 -28.42 3.19 -0.67
N TYR A 271 -28.38 3.37 -1.99
CA TYR A 271 -29.31 4.30 -2.67
C TYR A 271 -30.64 3.67 -3.08
N ASN A 272 -30.61 2.40 -3.52
CA ASN A 272 -31.77 1.64 -3.96
C ASN A 272 -32.21 0.60 -2.91
N SER A 273 -31.68 0.68 -1.69
CA SER A 273 -32.14 -0.18 -0.61
C SER A 273 -33.54 0.25 -0.19
N GLU A 274 -34.48 -0.70 -0.16
CA GLU A 274 -35.81 -0.43 0.35
C GLU A 274 -35.68 0.03 1.81
N TYR A 275 -36.04 1.29 2.06
CA TYR A 275 -36.21 1.78 3.41
C TYR A 275 -37.43 1.11 4.02
N ASP A 276 -37.20 0.06 4.80
CA ASP A 276 -38.25 -0.59 5.58
C ASP A 276 -38.71 0.36 6.71
N ALA A 277 -39.79 1.10 6.43
CA ALA A 277 -40.40 2.02 7.37
C ALA A 277 -40.96 1.34 8.63
N SER A 278 -41.10 0.00 8.65
CA SER A 278 -41.46 -0.73 9.88
C SER A 278 -40.31 -0.80 10.89
N LYS A 279 -39.07 -0.57 10.44
CA LYS A 279 -37.89 -0.40 11.30
C LYS A 279 -37.69 1.04 11.76
N ARG A 280 -38.63 1.94 11.42
CA ARG A 280 -38.65 3.33 11.88
C ARG A 280 -39.18 3.35 13.31
N ILE A 281 -38.28 3.46 14.27
CA ILE A 281 -38.68 3.50 15.67
C ILE A 281 -39.15 4.91 15.99
N MET A 282 -40.44 5.02 16.33
CA MET A 282 -41.07 6.27 16.75
C MET A 282 -40.46 6.68 18.09
N VAL A 283 -39.56 7.66 18.07
CA VAL A 283 -39.09 8.32 19.29
C VAL A 283 -40.29 9.02 19.91
N GLN A 284 -40.87 8.43 20.96
CA GLN A 284 -41.84 9.17 21.77
C GLN A 284 -41.11 10.36 22.39
N PRO A 285 -41.68 11.57 22.34
CA PRO A 285 -41.08 12.71 23.01
C PRO A 285 -40.95 12.35 24.50
N ALA A 286 -39.75 12.51 25.05
CA ALA A 286 -39.53 12.35 26.48
C ALA A 286 -40.58 13.19 27.22
N ALA A 287 -41.40 12.54 28.04
CA ALA A 287 -42.37 13.23 28.86
C ALA A 287 -41.63 14.31 29.65
N LYS A 288 -41.98 15.57 29.42
CA LYS A 288 -41.55 16.66 30.30
C LYS A 288 -42.12 16.31 31.68
N GLU A 289 -41.26 15.89 32.61
CA GLU A 289 -41.58 15.94 34.02
C GLU A 289 -41.78 17.42 34.39
N VAL A 290 -43.04 17.85 34.31
CA VAL A 290 -43.50 19.05 35.00
C VAL A 290 -43.75 18.62 36.45
N GLY A 291 -42.68 18.57 37.22
CA GLY A 291 -42.74 18.50 38.68
C GLY A 291 -42.64 19.92 39.25
N ALA A 292 -43.80 20.52 39.50
CA ALA A 292 -43.92 21.77 40.24
C ALA A 292 -43.83 21.54 41.77
N SER A 293 -43.44 22.61 42.45
CA SER A 293 -43.33 22.88 43.90
C SER A 293 -42.19 22.22 44.67
#